data_AF-A0A7X0I911-F1
#
_entry.id   AF-A0A7X0I911-F1
#
_cell.length_a   1.000
_cell.length_b   1.000
_cell.length_c   1.000
_cell.angle_alpha   90.00
_cell.angle_beta   90.00
_cell.angle_gamma   90.00
#
_symmetry.space_group_name_H-M   'P 1'
#
loop_
_entity.id
_entity.type
_entity.pdbx_description
1 polymer ?
#
loop_
_entity_poly.entity_id
_entity_poly.type
_entity_poly.pdbx_seq_one_letter_code
_entity_poly.pdbx_strand_id
1 'polypeptide(L)'
;MITRRRFLQAGAAALLAGRRFLPAGILDPASVAKYVTPLTVPPMMPALPADGPGDHYLIGVRRFRQQILPSGSPPTTVWGYGSVRHPRTFNSPGFTVEATAGRPVRIEWVNELVDRDGNHLEHLLPVDPTLHWANPPGGAERRDSRPAFTATPGRYRGPVPIVTHLHGGHSDDESDGYPEAWYLPVAKDIPSGYATEGTWYATFRDKFAAAYGTRWAPGTAVAHYANDQRPATLWYHDHALGITRLNVYAGLAGFYLLRGGPEDLPAGVLPGPSPGANGTRHHEIPVVVQDRSFAADGSLYYPGRRRGFTGPYVPHSDVPPIWNPEFFAAAMTVNGSTWPYLDVEPRRYRLRFLNGCNGRVLDLKIVTDPVARRPAPPVLPFWQIGSDGGYLPAPVRLDRLLMAPAERADVIVDFTGLRAGTEFYLINEGPDGPFQGDPRAAPADPETTGQVMKFVVGRLTGPDRTVPPDRLTLPRFTPVGAATATRSLGLVEKRSTVRGAGPVANVLATVVGDRATVRMWSDPVTENPAVGSVEIWEIRNLTADAHPIHIHEVQFQVVDRRPFTGGVLPPEPWERGLKDTVIAYPRQVTRVRASFDRAGRFVWHCHLLEHEDNEMMRPYVIG
;
A
#
# COMPACT_ATOMS: atom_id res chain seq x y z
N MET A 1 0.69 17.44 34.66
CA MET A 1 1.83 16.52 34.48
C MET A 1 1.40 15.12 34.89
N ILE A 2 1.11 14.26 33.92
CA ILE A 2 0.79 12.84 34.17
C ILE A 2 2.02 12.03 33.74
N THR A 3 2.59 11.27 34.66
CA THR A 3 3.88 10.59 34.48
C THR A 3 3.77 9.33 33.61
N ARG A 4 4.87 9.01 32.90
CA ARG A 4 5.09 7.88 31.96
C ARG A 4 4.59 6.49 32.39
N ARG A 5 4.25 6.27 33.65
CA ARG A 5 3.92 4.94 34.21
C ARG A 5 2.47 4.51 34.03
N ARG A 6 1.52 5.42 33.82
CA ARG A 6 0.08 5.06 33.71
C ARG A 6 -0.44 4.85 32.29
N PHE A 7 0.25 5.32 31.26
CA PHE A 7 -0.12 5.02 29.86
C PHE A 7 0.26 3.58 29.48
N LEU A 8 1.37 3.07 30.03
CA LEU A 8 1.79 1.68 29.87
C LEU A 8 0.81 0.68 30.50
N GLN A 9 0.05 1.05 31.54
CA GLN A 9 -0.89 0.12 32.20
C GLN A 9 -2.20 -0.11 31.44
N ALA A 10 -2.61 0.79 30.54
CA ALA A 10 -3.82 0.58 29.73
C ALA A 10 -3.55 -0.26 28.46
N GLY A 11 -2.30 -0.30 27.98
CA GLY A 11 -1.89 -1.11 26.82
C GLY A 11 -1.18 -2.43 27.17
N ALA A 12 -0.56 -2.56 28.35
CA ALA A 12 0.24 -3.74 28.71
C ALA A 12 -0.50 -4.80 29.56
N ALA A 13 -1.74 -4.57 29.98
CA ALA A 13 -2.48 -5.51 30.82
C ALA A 13 -3.09 -6.71 30.07
N ALA A 14 -2.89 -6.85 28.75
CA ALA A 14 -3.34 -7.99 27.97
C ALA A 14 -2.24 -9.03 27.66
N LEU A 15 -1.03 -8.88 28.21
CA LEU A 15 0.16 -9.64 27.79
C LEU A 15 0.63 -10.73 28.77
N LEU A 16 -0.20 -11.14 29.73
CA LEU A 16 0.12 -12.29 30.59
C LEU A 16 -1.02 -13.30 30.53
N ALA A 17 -0.80 -14.36 29.72
CA ALA A 17 -1.59 -15.58 29.61
C ALA A 17 -3.12 -15.38 29.55
N GLY A 18 -3.65 -15.09 28.36
CA GLY A 18 -5.11 -15.02 28.19
C GLY A 18 -5.50 -14.97 26.73
N ARG A 19 -6.35 -15.92 26.32
CA ARG A 19 -7.04 -15.91 25.03
C ARG A 19 -7.47 -14.48 24.67
N ARG A 20 -7.01 -13.96 23.53
CA ARG A 20 -7.56 -12.74 22.94
C ARG A 20 -9.08 -12.94 22.84
N PHE A 21 -9.85 -12.14 23.56
CA PHE A 21 -11.30 -12.10 23.36
C PHE A 21 -11.56 -11.50 21.97
N LEU A 22 -11.66 -12.36 20.97
CA LEU A 22 -12.15 -11.99 19.66
C LEU A 22 -13.64 -11.62 19.80
N PRO A 23 -14.12 -10.57 19.11
CA PRO A 23 -15.55 -10.32 19.04
C PRO A 23 -16.27 -11.59 18.57
N ALA A 24 -17.47 -11.85 19.10
CA ALA A 24 -18.27 -12.99 18.68
C ALA A 24 -18.44 -13.01 17.15
N GLY A 25 -18.28 -14.18 16.53
CA GLY A 25 -18.39 -14.35 15.08
C GLY A 25 -17.12 -14.07 14.27
N ILE A 26 -16.01 -13.65 14.91
CA ILE A 26 -14.71 -13.50 14.25
C ILE A 26 -13.94 -14.83 14.32
N LEU A 27 -13.38 -15.24 13.19
CA LEU A 27 -12.57 -16.44 13.07
C LEU A 27 -11.29 -16.29 13.90
N ASP A 28 -10.97 -17.29 14.71
CA ASP A 28 -9.70 -17.35 15.41
C ASP A 28 -8.58 -17.65 14.42
N PRO A 29 -7.64 -16.72 14.15
CA PRO A 29 -6.53 -16.96 13.23
C PRO A 29 -5.63 -18.13 13.66
N ALA A 30 -5.57 -18.47 14.96
CA ALA A 30 -4.80 -19.61 15.43
C ALA A 30 -5.43 -20.95 15.01
N SER A 31 -6.74 -20.97 14.72
CA SER A 31 -7.46 -22.17 14.25
C SER A 31 -7.29 -22.45 12.75
N VAL A 32 -6.77 -21.49 11.99
CA VAL A 32 -6.57 -21.63 10.54
C VAL A 32 -5.30 -22.44 10.27
N ALA A 33 -5.43 -23.51 9.49
CA ALA A 33 -4.30 -24.33 9.07
C ALA A 33 -3.29 -23.50 8.26
N LYS A 34 -2.03 -23.50 8.69
CA LYS A 34 -0.94 -22.75 8.04
C LYS A 34 -0.16 -23.65 7.10
N TYR A 35 0.38 -23.06 6.03
CA TYR A 35 1.32 -23.71 5.12
C TYR A 35 0.76 -24.95 4.40
N VAL A 36 -0.56 -24.98 4.19
CA VAL A 36 -1.28 -26.05 3.48
C VAL A 36 -1.73 -25.63 2.07
N THR A 37 -1.64 -24.34 1.76
CA THR A 37 -2.00 -23.77 0.46
C THR A 37 -0.72 -23.35 -0.28
N PRO A 38 -0.49 -23.78 -1.53
CA PRO A 38 0.60 -23.26 -2.35
C PRO A 38 0.48 -21.76 -2.57
N LEU A 39 1.60 -21.05 -2.64
CA LEU A 39 1.62 -19.63 -2.97
C LEU A 39 1.10 -19.43 -4.40
N THR A 40 0.05 -18.64 -4.55
CA THR A 40 -0.34 -18.10 -5.85
C THR A 40 0.70 -17.10 -6.31
N VAL A 41 1.26 -17.31 -7.49
CA VAL A 41 2.11 -16.32 -8.16
C VAL A 41 1.20 -15.50 -9.09
N PRO A 42 1.00 -14.18 -8.85
CA PRO A 42 0.07 -13.36 -9.63
C PRO A 42 0.39 -13.46 -11.14
N PRO A 43 -0.54 -13.97 -11.96
CA PRO A 43 -0.34 -14.05 -13.40
C PRO A 43 -0.26 -12.66 -14.05
N MET A 44 0.13 -12.62 -15.32
CA MET A 44 0.14 -11.38 -16.09
C MET A 44 -1.27 -11.00 -16.56
N MET A 45 -1.59 -9.71 -16.47
CA MET A 45 -2.81 -9.12 -16.99
C MET A 45 -2.77 -9.20 -18.52
N PRO A 46 -3.81 -9.73 -19.18
CA PRO A 46 -3.83 -9.80 -20.64
C PRO A 46 -4.03 -8.39 -21.22
N ALA A 47 -3.10 -7.98 -22.08
CA ALA A 47 -3.25 -6.81 -22.93
C ALA A 47 -4.35 -7.03 -23.99
N LEU A 48 -4.96 -5.94 -24.45
CA LEU A 48 -5.82 -5.93 -25.61
C LEU A 48 -4.97 -6.05 -26.90
N PRO A 49 -5.56 -6.55 -28.01
CA PRO A 49 -4.91 -6.44 -29.31
C PRO A 49 -4.53 -4.99 -29.61
N ALA A 50 -3.30 -4.76 -30.05
CA ALA A 50 -2.80 -3.43 -30.32
C ALA A 50 -3.59 -2.77 -31.47
N ASP A 51 -4.17 -1.59 -31.21
CA ASP A 51 -4.78 -0.69 -32.20
C ASP A 51 -3.97 0.61 -32.38
N GLY A 52 -2.74 0.64 -31.84
CA GLY A 52 -1.84 1.79 -31.89
C GLY A 52 -0.47 1.51 -31.26
N PRO A 53 0.36 2.56 -31.04
CA PRO A 53 1.63 2.43 -30.33
C PRO A 53 1.41 2.22 -28.83
N GLY A 54 2.19 1.30 -28.23
CA GLY A 54 2.10 0.99 -26.81
C GLY A 54 1.26 -0.25 -26.49
N ASP A 55 1.08 -0.53 -25.21
CA ASP A 55 0.24 -1.63 -24.71
C ASP A 55 -1.06 -1.08 -24.13
N HIS A 56 -2.17 -1.75 -24.41
CA HIS A 56 -3.51 -1.29 -24.05
C HIS A 56 -4.18 -2.31 -23.12
N TYR A 57 -4.82 -1.82 -22.06
CA TYR A 57 -5.56 -2.66 -21.12
C TYR A 57 -6.94 -2.08 -20.86
N LEU A 58 -7.91 -2.98 -20.66
CA LEU A 58 -9.25 -2.65 -20.16
C LEU A 58 -9.47 -3.46 -18.88
N ILE A 59 -9.32 -2.79 -17.73
CA ILE A 59 -9.29 -3.41 -16.41
C ILE A 59 -10.49 -2.93 -15.62
N GLY A 60 -11.36 -3.87 -15.25
CA GLY A 60 -12.53 -3.61 -14.41
C GLY A 60 -12.29 -3.97 -12.97
N VAL A 61 -13.14 -3.43 -12.09
CA VAL A 61 -13.27 -3.82 -10.68
C VAL A 61 -14.59 -4.57 -10.47
N ARG A 62 -14.53 -5.81 -9.97
CA ARG A 62 -15.74 -6.62 -9.68
C ARG A 62 -15.71 -7.23 -8.28
N ARG A 63 -16.89 -7.54 -7.76
CA ARG A 63 -17.09 -8.40 -6.61
C ARG A 63 -17.15 -9.87 -7.02
N PHE A 64 -16.40 -10.74 -6.35
CA PHE A 64 -16.43 -12.19 -6.55
C PHE A 64 -16.05 -12.92 -5.26
N ARG A 65 -16.05 -14.26 -5.30
CA ARG A 65 -15.59 -15.12 -4.19
C ARG A 65 -14.25 -15.74 -4.53
N GLN A 66 -13.30 -15.68 -3.59
CA GLN A 66 -11.96 -16.24 -3.73
C GLN A 66 -11.62 -17.11 -2.51
N GLN A 67 -10.93 -18.22 -2.73
CA GLN A 67 -10.43 -19.08 -1.66
C GLN A 67 -9.17 -18.48 -1.03
N ILE A 68 -9.34 -17.55 -0.08
CA ILE A 68 -8.22 -16.92 0.64
C ILE A 68 -7.79 -17.76 1.85
N LEU A 69 -8.78 -18.24 2.62
CA LEU A 69 -8.57 -19.23 3.68
C LEU A 69 -8.28 -20.62 3.06
N PRO A 70 -7.67 -21.56 3.80
CA PRO A 70 -7.37 -22.90 3.28
C PRO A 70 -8.60 -23.63 2.76
N SER A 71 -8.39 -24.57 1.83
CA SER A 71 -9.44 -25.45 1.32
C SER A 71 -10.20 -26.13 2.47
N GLY A 72 -11.53 -26.18 2.36
CA GLY A 72 -12.43 -26.61 3.44
C GLY A 72 -13.03 -25.45 4.24
N SER A 73 -12.40 -24.27 4.23
CA SER A 73 -13.03 -23.03 4.72
C SER A 73 -13.93 -22.40 3.65
N PRO A 74 -14.98 -21.63 4.03
CA PRO A 74 -15.77 -20.89 3.07
C PRO A 74 -14.93 -19.90 2.25
N PRO A 75 -15.22 -19.74 0.93
CA PRO A 75 -14.53 -18.74 0.12
C PRO A 75 -14.96 -17.32 0.50
N THR A 76 -13.99 -16.43 0.58
CA THR A 76 -14.14 -15.03 0.98
C THR A 76 -14.71 -14.20 -0.15
N THR A 77 -15.71 -13.37 0.14
CA THR A 77 -16.16 -12.35 -0.81
C THR A 77 -15.17 -11.18 -0.80
N VAL A 78 -14.64 -10.85 -1.97
CA VAL A 78 -13.64 -9.79 -2.19
C VAL A 78 -13.99 -8.96 -3.41
N TRP A 79 -13.27 -7.84 -3.56
CA TRP A 79 -13.14 -7.15 -4.82
C TRP A 79 -11.78 -7.44 -5.44
N GLY A 80 -11.65 -7.19 -6.73
CA GLY A 80 -10.37 -7.33 -7.42
C GLY A 80 -10.40 -6.76 -8.82
N TYR A 81 -9.21 -6.43 -9.29
CA TYR A 81 -8.98 -5.98 -10.65
C TYR A 81 -8.88 -7.17 -11.60
N GLY A 82 -9.40 -7.03 -12.81
CA GLY A 82 -9.33 -8.05 -13.85
C GLY A 82 -9.65 -7.48 -15.22
N SER A 83 -9.19 -8.13 -16.28
CA SER A 83 -9.51 -7.74 -17.65
C SER A 83 -10.99 -7.95 -17.93
N VAL A 84 -11.69 -6.88 -18.35
CA VAL A 84 -13.12 -6.94 -18.71
C VAL A 84 -13.36 -7.95 -19.84
N ARG A 85 -12.42 -8.05 -20.79
CA ARG A 85 -12.46 -9.00 -21.92
C ARG A 85 -12.10 -10.44 -21.54
N HIS A 86 -11.50 -10.65 -20.37
CA HIS A 86 -11.11 -11.96 -19.88
C HIS A 86 -11.58 -12.17 -18.43
N PRO A 87 -12.89 -12.45 -18.18
CA PRO A 87 -13.47 -12.51 -16.84
C PRO A 87 -12.82 -13.50 -15.86
N ARG A 88 -12.02 -14.46 -16.33
CA ARG A 88 -11.27 -15.39 -15.48
C ARG A 88 -10.02 -14.76 -14.83
N THR A 89 -9.70 -13.51 -15.16
CA THR A 89 -8.53 -12.79 -14.65
C THR A 89 -8.81 -11.96 -13.41
N PHE A 90 -10.07 -11.86 -12.97
CA PHE A 90 -10.42 -11.17 -11.73
C PHE A 90 -9.83 -11.94 -10.54
N ASN A 91 -8.94 -11.28 -9.81
CA ASN A 91 -8.20 -11.85 -8.70
C ASN A 91 -7.92 -10.78 -7.64
N SER A 92 -7.73 -11.20 -6.39
CA SER A 92 -7.29 -10.35 -5.30
C SER A 92 -6.05 -10.94 -4.63
N PRO A 93 -4.86 -10.32 -4.77
CA PRO A 93 -4.56 -9.11 -5.55
C PRO A 93 -4.80 -9.29 -7.05
N GLY A 94 -4.97 -8.19 -7.78
CA GLY A 94 -5.13 -8.18 -9.23
C GLY A 94 -3.91 -8.76 -9.96
N PHE A 95 -4.13 -9.23 -11.20
CA PHE A 95 -3.04 -9.71 -12.05
C PHE A 95 -2.01 -8.62 -12.33
N THR A 96 -0.77 -9.03 -12.55
CA THR A 96 0.38 -8.14 -12.76
C THR A 96 0.30 -7.49 -14.13
N VAL A 97 0.34 -6.16 -14.20
CA VAL A 97 0.62 -5.46 -15.47
C VAL A 97 2.14 -5.48 -15.68
N GLU A 98 2.60 -5.99 -16.81
CA GLU A 98 4.01 -5.93 -17.20
C GLU A 98 4.18 -4.84 -18.25
N ALA A 99 5.18 -3.98 -18.06
CA ALA A 99 5.45 -2.85 -18.94
C ALA A 99 6.94 -2.71 -19.23
N THR A 100 7.24 -2.07 -20.36
CA THR A 100 8.63 -1.79 -20.78
C THR A 100 8.94 -0.30 -20.63
N ALA A 101 10.10 0.02 -20.06
CA ALA A 101 10.59 1.39 -19.94
C ALA A 101 10.66 2.08 -21.31
N GLY A 102 10.12 3.29 -21.38
CA GLY A 102 9.97 4.10 -22.60
C GLY A 102 8.87 3.65 -23.54
N ARG A 103 8.12 2.57 -23.24
CA ARG A 103 6.96 2.14 -24.03
C ARG A 103 5.67 2.56 -23.31
N PRO A 104 4.81 3.39 -23.93
CA PRO A 104 3.61 3.86 -23.28
C PRO A 104 2.61 2.73 -23.03
N VAL A 105 1.89 2.83 -21.92
CA VAL A 105 0.77 1.95 -21.55
C VAL A 105 -0.48 2.79 -21.37
N ARG A 106 -1.58 2.38 -22.01
CA ARG A 106 -2.90 2.97 -21.79
C ARG A 106 -3.78 1.98 -21.04
N ILE A 107 -4.39 2.40 -19.94
CA ILE A 107 -5.32 1.57 -19.17
C ILE A 107 -6.66 2.30 -19.04
N GLU A 108 -7.73 1.67 -19.51
CA GLU A 108 -9.09 2.05 -19.15
C GLU A 108 -9.51 1.29 -17.90
N TRP A 109 -9.68 2.03 -16.81
CA TRP A 109 -10.18 1.54 -15.53
C TRP A 109 -11.71 1.63 -15.51
N VAL A 110 -12.39 0.54 -15.15
CA VAL A 110 -13.86 0.45 -15.19
C VAL A 110 -14.41 0.07 -13.81
N ASN A 111 -15.38 0.83 -13.32
CA ASN A 111 -16.11 0.48 -12.10
C ASN A 111 -17.27 -0.46 -12.43
N GLU A 112 -17.07 -1.77 -12.25
CA GLU A 112 -18.09 -2.81 -12.47
C GLU A 112 -18.67 -3.33 -11.13
N LEU A 113 -18.71 -2.48 -10.10
CA LEU A 113 -19.34 -2.78 -8.80
C LEU A 113 -20.88 -2.68 -8.88
N VAL A 114 -21.44 -3.48 -9.78
CA VAL A 114 -22.88 -3.67 -9.97
C VAL A 114 -23.26 -5.14 -9.76
N ASP A 115 -24.51 -5.40 -9.41
CA ASP A 115 -25.07 -6.75 -9.42
C ASP A 115 -25.44 -7.20 -10.84
N ARG A 116 -25.93 -8.44 -10.95
CA ARG A 116 -26.35 -9.04 -12.23
C ARG A 116 -27.53 -8.31 -12.89
N ASP A 117 -28.31 -7.57 -12.10
CA ASP A 117 -29.50 -6.85 -12.55
C ASP A 117 -29.14 -5.41 -12.98
N GLY A 118 -27.88 -5.00 -12.78
CA GLY A 118 -27.34 -3.69 -13.11
C GLY A 118 -27.57 -2.64 -12.03
N ASN A 119 -27.91 -3.06 -10.81
CA ASN A 119 -28.01 -2.19 -9.65
C ASN A 119 -26.65 -2.04 -8.98
N HIS A 120 -26.42 -0.95 -8.25
CA HIS A 120 -25.18 -0.75 -7.54
C HIS A 120 -24.99 -1.78 -6.42
N LEU A 121 -23.72 -2.07 -6.10
CA LEU A 121 -23.37 -2.82 -4.90
C LEU A 121 -23.07 -1.87 -3.74
N GLU A 122 -23.55 -2.21 -2.54
CA GLU A 122 -23.02 -1.62 -1.31
C GLU A 122 -21.55 -2.01 -1.11
N HIS A 123 -20.80 -1.17 -0.39
CA HIS A 123 -19.45 -1.51 0.06
C HIS A 123 -19.45 -2.77 0.97
N LEU A 124 -18.47 -3.67 0.79
CA LEU A 124 -18.34 -4.90 1.62
C LEU A 124 -18.10 -4.59 3.11
N LEU A 125 -17.34 -3.53 3.34
CA LEU A 125 -16.86 -3.05 4.63
C LEU A 125 -17.58 -1.76 5.06
N PRO A 126 -17.56 -1.37 6.35
CA PRO A 126 -18.32 -0.25 6.86
C PRO A 126 -17.67 1.11 6.55
N VAL A 127 -18.23 1.81 5.55
CA VAL A 127 -17.87 3.20 5.21
C VAL A 127 -18.41 4.16 6.27
N ASP A 128 -17.54 5.01 6.81
CA ASP A 128 -17.89 6.07 7.76
C ASP A 128 -18.23 7.36 7.00
N PRO A 129 -19.52 7.76 6.92
CA PRO A 129 -19.90 8.93 6.14
C PRO A 129 -19.62 10.26 6.87
N THR A 130 -19.01 10.23 8.07
CA THR A 130 -18.66 11.43 8.86
C THR A 130 -17.27 12.00 8.57
N LEU A 131 -16.45 11.28 7.80
CA LEU A 131 -15.12 11.74 7.38
C LEU A 131 -15.22 12.80 6.29
N HIS A 132 -14.09 13.43 5.93
CA HIS A 132 -13.99 14.04 4.60
C HIS A 132 -13.77 12.92 3.59
N TRP A 133 -14.73 12.71 2.70
CA TRP A 133 -14.69 11.58 1.78
C TRP A 133 -15.37 11.88 0.45
N ALA A 134 -15.18 10.97 -0.51
CA ALA A 134 -15.95 10.87 -1.73
C ALA A 134 -17.42 10.59 -1.39
N ASN A 135 -18.23 11.64 -1.30
CA ASN A 135 -19.58 11.68 -0.73
C ASN A 135 -20.68 11.82 -1.81
N PRO A 136 -21.06 10.74 -2.53
CA PRO A 136 -22.16 10.78 -3.48
C PRO A 136 -23.45 11.45 -2.97
N PRO A 137 -23.94 11.19 -1.73
CA PRO A 137 -25.14 11.84 -1.20
C PRO A 137 -25.08 13.37 -1.13
N GLY A 138 -23.89 13.96 -1.16
CA GLY A 138 -23.70 15.41 -1.12
C GLY A 138 -24.10 16.13 -2.41
N GLY A 139 -24.34 15.41 -3.50
CA GLY A 139 -24.58 16.00 -4.82
C GLY A 139 -23.38 16.80 -5.32
N ALA A 140 -23.55 17.52 -6.44
CA ALA A 140 -22.44 18.18 -7.14
C ALA A 140 -21.63 19.16 -6.28
N GLU A 141 -22.26 19.82 -5.30
CA GLU A 141 -21.63 20.85 -4.46
C GLU A 141 -20.89 20.30 -3.24
N ARG A 142 -21.27 19.11 -2.74
CA ARG A 142 -20.73 18.53 -1.51
C ARG A 142 -20.19 17.10 -1.69
N ARG A 143 -19.90 16.75 -2.95
CA ARG A 143 -19.37 15.45 -3.37
C ARG A 143 -18.00 15.11 -2.78
N ASP A 144 -17.21 16.10 -2.40
CA ASP A 144 -15.91 15.91 -1.73
C ASP A 144 -15.90 16.76 -0.46
N SER A 145 -16.56 16.27 0.58
CA SER A 145 -16.73 17.08 1.79
C SER A 145 -16.82 16.22 3.04
N ARG A 146 -16.79 16.91 4.19
CA ARG A 146 -17.17 16.37 5.48
C ARG A 146 -18.64 16.69 5.75
N PRO A 147 -19.58 15.73 5.63
CA PRO A 147 -21.00 16.03 5.78
C PRO A 147 -21.36 16.38 7.23
N ALA A 148 -22.32 17.27 7.40
CA ALA A 148 -22.90 17.58 8.69
C ALA A 148 -24.11 16.68 8.97
N PHE A 149 -24.21 16.17 10.19
CA PHE A 149 -25.29 15.27 10.60
C PHE A 149 -26.06 15.85 11.80
N THR A 150 -27.36 15.58 11.87
CA THR A 150 -28.22 15.95 13.02
C THR A 150 -28.34 14.84 14.07
N ALA A 151 -27.89 13.62 13.73
CA ALA A 151 -27.78 12.46 14.61
C ALA A 151 -26.60 11.59 14.15
N THR A 152 -26.04 10.75 15.03
CA THR A 152 -24.95 9.84 14.66
C THR A 152 -25.40 8.90 13.53
N PRO A 153 -24.81 8.98 12.33
CA PRO A 153 -25.23 8.16 11.20
C PRO A 153 -24.75 6.71 11.34
N GLY A 154 -25.44 5.80 10.65
CA GLY A 154 -24.92 4.47 10.37
C GLY A 154 -23.90 4.49 9.22
N ARG A 155 -23.43 3.30 8.82
CA ARG A 155 -22.55 3.16 7.64
C ARG A 155 -23.26 3.62 6.36
N TYR A 156 -22.50 4.14 5.40
CA TYR A 156 -23.00 4.41 4.06
C TYR A 156 -23.37 3.11 3.32
N ARG A 157 -24.43 3.17 2.50
CA ARG A 157 -25.07 2.03 1.81
C ARG A 157 -25.34 2.27 0.33
N GLY A 158 -24.80 3.34 -0.25
CA GLY A 158 -25.00 3.64 -1.66
C GLY A 158 -23.90 3.06 -2.56
N PRO A 159 -23.86 3.49 -3.84
CA PRO A 159 -22.85 3.09 -4.81
C PRO A 159 -21.43 3.48 -4.36
N VAL A 160 -20.45 2.68 -4.75
CA VAL A 160 -19.06 2.79 -4.32
C VAL A 160 -18.24 3.63 -5.32
N PRO A 161 -17.62 4.74 -4.89
CA PRO A 161 -16.66 5.46 -5.72
C PRO A 161 -15.30 4.75 -5.74
N ILE A 162 -14.63 4.80 -6.90
CA ILE A 162 -13.25 4.32 -7.07
C ILE A 162 -12.42 5.36 -7.84
N VAL A 163 -11.10 5.31 -7.66
CA VAL A 163 -10.10 5.91 -8.56
C VAL A 163 -8.79 5.14 -8.38
N THR A 164 -8.13 4.77 -9.48
CA THR A 164 -6.93 3.93 -9.41
C THR A 164 -5.67 4.79 -9.53
N HIS A 165 -4.77 4.65 -8.54
CA HIS A 165 -3.43 5.23 -8.54
C HIS A 165 -2.40 4.18 -8.97
N LEU A 166 -1.44 4.58 -9.81
CA LEU A 166 -0.24 3.80 -10.12
C LEU A 166 0.90 4.29 -9.22
N HIS A 167 1.05 3.63 -8.07
CA HIS A 167 2.05 3.95 -7.06
C HIS A 167 3.47 3.77 -7.60
N GLY A 168 4.23 4.87 -7.53
CA GLY A 168 5.59 4.98 -8.02
C GLY A 168 5.69 5.28 -9.52
N GLY A 169 4.58 5.57 -10.19
CA GLY A 169 4.55 5.96 -11.60
C GLY A 169 4.79 7.45 -11.81
N HIS A 170 5.74 7.78 -12.68
CA HIS A 170 5.97 9.12 -13.22
C HIS A 170 4.91 9.40 -14.29
N SER A 171 3.77 9.89 -13.81
CA SER A 171 2.52 10.05 -14.58
C SER A 171 2.07 11.50 -14.55
N ASP A 172 1.32 11.90 -15.58
CA ASP A 172 0.65 13.20 -15.58
C ASP A 172 -0.54 13.18 -14.60
N ASP A 173 -0.91 14.33 -14.03
CA ASP A 173 -1.90 14.40 -12.95
C ASP A 173 -3.27 13.77 -13.29
N GLU A 174 -3.71 13.87 -14.55
CA GLU A 174 -4.98 13.27 -14.99
C GLU A 174 -4.94 11.74 -15.06
N SER A 175 -3.74 11.13 -15.04
CA SER A 175 -3.50 9.69 -15.06
C SER A 175 -2.97 9.15 -13.71
N ASP A 176 -2.76 10.03 -12.74
CA ASP A 176 -2.13 9.69 -11.46
C ASP A 176 -3.11 9.04 -10.47
N GLY A 177 -4.41 9.29 -10.60
CA GLY A 177 -5.42 8.73 -9.68
C GLY A 177 -5.71 9.61 -8.46
N TYR A 178 -5.78 10.92 -8.68
CA TYR A 178 -6.07 11.91 -7.64
C TYR A 178 -7.36 11.60 -6.85
N PRO A 179 -7.38 11.74 -5.52
CA PRO A 179 -8.49 11.28 -4.67
C PRO A 179 -9.89 11.83 -4.99
N GLU A 180 -9.98 13.08 -5.45
CA GLU A 180 -11.22 13.75 -5.85
C GLU A 180 -11.56 13.57 -7.35
N ALA A 181 -10.86 12.68 -8.04
CA ALA A 181 -11.16 12.27 -9.42
C ALA A 181 -11.90 10.92 -9.47
N TRP A 182 -12.57 10.55 -8.38
CA TRP A 182 -13.34 9.32 -8.29
C TRP A 182 -14.57 9.32 -9.20
N TYR A 183 -15.06 8.12 -9.50
CA TYR A 183 -16.29 7.89 -10.27
C TYR A 183 -17.07 6.67 -9.76
N LEU A 184 -18.40 6.75 -9.84
CA LEU A 184 -19.33 5.67 -9.52
C LEU A 184 -19.43 4.63 -10.66
N PRO A 185 -19.92 3.41 -10.39
CA PRO A 185 -20.30 2.51 -11.47
C PRO A 185 -21.49 3.06 -12.27
N VAL A 186 -21.66 2.60 -13.51
CA VAL A 186 -22.90 2.83 -14.26
C VAL A 186 -23.98 1.87 -13.74
N ALA A 187 -24.80 2.34 -12.80
CA ALA A 187 -25.87 1.57 -12.18
C ALA A 187 -27.26 2.20 -12.45
N LYS A 188 -28.29 1.35 -12.52
CA LYS A 188 -29.67 1.76 -12.83
C LYS A 188 -30.38 2.47 -11.68
N ASP A 189 -29.94 2.22 -10.45
CA ASP A 189 -30.60 2.62 -9.22
C ASP A 189 -29.76 3.60 -8.38
N ILE A 190 -28.86 4.35 -9.02
CA ILE A 190 -28.17 5.46 -8.35
C ILE A 190 -29.25 6.43 -7.86
N PRO A 191 -29.32 6.71 -6.53
CA PRO A 191 -30.36 7.58 -6.00
C PRO A 191 -30.31 8.97 -6.62
N SER A 192 -31.50 9.54 -6.88
CA SER A 192 -31.60 10.91 -7.41
C SER A 192 -30.89 11.90 -6.51
N GLY A 193 -30.13 12.82 -7.12
CA GLY A 193 -29.33 13.83 -6.41
C GLY A 193 -27.93 13.37 -5.99
N TYR A 194 -27.58 12.09 -6.14
CA TYR A 194 -26.21 11.65 -5.89
C TYR A 194 -25.26 12.20 -6.96
N ALA A 195 -24.08 12.64 -6.54
CA ALA A 195 -22.98 12.88 -7.47
C ALA A 195 -22.44 11.54 -7.99
N THR A 196 -22.16 11.48 -9.29
CA THR A 196 -21.60 10.29 -9.96
C THR A 196 -20.09 10.34 -10.15
N GLU A 197 -19.49 11.50 -9.90
CA GLU A 197 -18.08 11.77 -10.10
C GLU A 197 -17.60 12.87 -9.14
N GLY A 198 -16.32 12.80 -8.77
CA GLY A 198 -15.63 13.74 -7.88
C GLY A 198 -15.33 15.10 -8.52
N THR A 199 -14.83 16.03 -7.71
CA THR A 199 -14.60 17.43 -8.09
C THR A 199 -13.65 17.62 -9.26
N TRP A 200 -12.60 16.80 -9.34
CA TRP A 200 -11.58 16.92 -10.38
C TRP A 200 -11.80 16.00 -11.58
N TYR A 201 -12.78 15.09 -11.52
CA TYR A 201 -13.01 14.10 -12.57
C TYR A 201 -13.22 14.75 -13.94
N ALA A 202 -14.14 15.73 -14.05
CA ALA A 202 -14.41 16.40 -15.32
C ALA A 202 -13.19 17.16 -15.86
N THR A 203 -12.44 17.83 -14.98
CA THR A 203 -11.22 18.56 -15.35
C THR A 203 -10.16 17.61 -15.92
N PHE A 204 -9.90 16.49 -15.26
CA PHE A 204 -8.92 15.51 -15.72
C PHE A 204 -9.39 14.75 -16.95
N ARG A 205 -10.68 14.41 -17.06
CA ARG A 205 -11.27 13.86 -18.29
C ARG A 205 -11.04 14.79 -19.47
N ASP A 206 -11.31 16.09 -19.31
CA ASP A 206 -11.22 17.05 -20.40
C ASP A 206 -9.75 17.36 -20.75
N LYS A 207 -8.85 17.39 -19.75
CA LYS A 207 -7.39 17.46 -19.96
C LYS A 207 -6.89 16.25 -20.75
N PHE A 208 -7.26 15.04 -20.34
CA PHE A 208 -6.90 13.79 -21.02
C PHE A 208 -7.44 13.78 -22.46
N ALA A 209 -8.68 14.19 -22.68
CA ALA A 209 -9.28 14.27 -24.00
C ALA A 209 -8.56 15.26 -24.92
N ALA A 210 -8.11 16.40 -24.38
CA ALA A 210 -7.32 17.37 -25.14
C ALA A 210 -5.94 16.81 -25.52
N ALA A 211 -5.29 16.05 -24.64
CA ALA A 211 -3.97 15.47 -24.89
C ALA A 211 -4.00 14.24 -25.81
N TYR A 212 -4.99 13.36 -25.66
CA TYR A 212 -4.99 12.03 -26.27
C TYR A 212 -6.19 11.74 -27.18
N GLY A 213 -7.07 12.72 -27.42
CA GLY A 213 -8.24 12.59 -28.30
C GLY A 213 -9.28 11.57 -27.82
N THR A 214 -9.18 11.12 -26.57
CA THR A 214 -10.04 10.08 -25.99
C THR A 214 -10.76 10.66 -24.78
N ARG A 215 -12.09 10.60 -24.75
CA ARG A 215 -12.88 11.07 -23.62
C ARG A 215 -13.32 9.89 -22.77
N TRP A 216 -13.18 9.99 -21.45
CA TRP A 216 -13.62 8.93 -20.54
C TRP A 216 -15.14 8.73 -20.67
N ALA A 217 -15.55 7.46 -20.69
CA ALA A 217 -16.95 7.08 -20.64
C ALA A 217 -17.47 7.13 -19.19
N PRO A 218 -18.78 7.25 -18.97
CA PRO A 218 -19.35 7.14 -17.62
C PRO A 218 -18.90 5.86 -16.92
N GLY A 219 -18.53 5.97 -15.65
CA GLY A 219 -18.05 4.85 -14.84
C GLY A 219 -16.66 4.34 -15.21
N THR A 220 -15.88 5.14 -15.94
CA THR A 220 -14.50 4.82 -16.33
C THR A 220 -13.55 5.98 -16.10
N ALA A 221 -12.25 5.69 -16.01
CA ALA A 221 -11.18 6.66 -16.23
C ALA A 221 -10.09 6.01 -17.09
N VAL A 222 -9.56 6.76 -18.06
CA VAL A 222 -8.46 6.28 -18.92
C VAL A 222 -7.17 6.96 -18.49
N ALA A 223 -6.17 6.16 -18.13
CA ALA A 223 -4.84 6.61 -17.77
C ALA A 223 -3.83 6.32 -18.90
N HIS A 224 -2.84 7.20 -19.05
CA HIS A 224 -1.72 7.03 -19.96
C HIS A 224 -0.41 7.12 -19.16
N TYR A 225 0.32 6.01 -19.11
CA TYR A 225 1.60 5.88 -18.43
C TYR A 225 2.72 5.91 -19.47
N ALA A 226 3.51 6.98 -19.48
CA ALA A 226 4.63 7.12 -20.42
C ALA A 226 5.74 6.09 -20.19
N ASN A 227 5.88 5.61 -18.94
CA ASN A 227 6.91 4.66 -18.51
C ASN A 227 8.34 5.16 -18.78
N ASP A 228 8.56 6.47 -18.77
CA ASP A 228 9.83 7.15 -19.04
C ASP A 228 10.77 7.20 -17.83
N GLN A 229 10.48 6.38 -16.81
CA GLN A 229 11.27 6.25 -15.59
C GLN A 229 12.07 4.94 -15.54
N ARG A 230 12.88 4.79 -14.49
CA ARG A 230 13.72 3.61 -14.25
C ARG A 230 12.88 2.34 -14.04
N PRO A 231 13.36 1.17 -14.49
CA PRO A 231 12.77 -0.12 -14.15
C PRO A 231 12.63 -0.31 -12.65
N ALA A 232 11.44 -0.67 -12.20
CA ALA A 232 11.09 -0.74 -10.79
C ALA A 232 9.89 -1.67 -10.55
N THR A 233 9.69 -2.02 -9.27
CA THR A 233 8.46 -2.67 -8.82
C THR A 233 7.46 -1.58 -8.43
N LEU A 234 6.51 -1.31 -9.32
CA LEU A 234 5.36 -0.44 -9.05
C LEU A 234 4.17 -1.32 -8.65
N TRP A 235 3.10 -0.68 -8.23
CA TRP A 235 1.83 -1.34 -7.95
C TRP A 235 0.68 -0.36 -8.17
N TYR A 236 -0.49 -0.87 -8.49
CA TYR A 236 -1.69 -0.07 -8.67
C TYR A 236 -2.70 -0.42 -7.57
N HIS A 237 -3.41 0.58 -7.06
CA HIS A 237 -4.43 0.41 -6.03
C HIS A 237 -5.48 1.50 -6.09
N ASP A 238 -6.61 1.30 -5.41
CA ASP A 238 -7.60 2.37 -5.27
C ASP A 238 -7.10 3.50 -4.36
N HIS A 239 -7.54 4.74 -4.62
CA HIS A 239 -7.15 5.97 -3.92
C HIS A 239 -8.35 6.92 -3.70
N ALA A 240 -9.57 6.39 -3.61
CA ALA A 240 -10.77 7.21 -3.50
C ALA A 240 -10.86 7.91 -2.13
N LEU A 241 -11.04 9.23 -2.15
CA LEU A 241 -11.01 10.11 -0.97
C LEU A 241 -11.79 9.55 0.23
N GLY A 242 -11.11 9.37 1.37
CA GLY A 242 -11.72 9.01 2.65
C GLY A 242 -12.21 7.56 2.76
N ILE A 243 -12.01 6.73 1.73
CA ILE A 243 -12.35 5.30 1.72
C ILE A 243 -11.24 4.40 1.15
N THR A 244 -10.04 4.93 0.87
CA THR A 244 -8.89 4.16 0.36
C THR A 244 -8.64 2.92 1.20
N ARG A 245 -8.65 3.05 2.54
CA ARG A 245 -8.41 1.94 3.49
C ARG A 245 -9.38 0.77 3.29
N LEU A 246 -10.60 1.05 2.85
CA LEU A 246 -11.67 0.06 2.71
C LEU A 246 -11.61 -0.59 1.32
N ASN A 247 -11.40 0.21 0.28
CA ASN A 247 -11.28 -0.26 -1.10
C ASN A 247 -10.04 -1.17 -1.28
N VAL A 248 -8.89 -0.77 -0.73
CA VAL A 248 -7.67 -1.58 -0.74
C VAL A 248 -7.85 -2.86 0.10
N TYR A 249 -8.44 -2.77 1.29
CA TYR A 249 -8.66 -3.95 2.15
C TYR A 249 -9.65 -4.94 1.52
N ALA A 250 -10.65 -4.45 0.78
CA ALA A 250 -11.59 -5.27 0.01
C ALA A 250 -10.91 -6.04 -1.13
N GLY A 251 -9.76 -5.58 -1.62
CA GLY A 251 -8.90 -6.33 -2.54
C GLY A 251 -8.35 -5.55 -3.73
N LEU A 252 -8.55 -4.23 -3.80
CA LEU A 252 -8.14 -3.39 -4.93
C LEU A 252 -6.64 -3.01 -4.86
N ALA A 253 -5.77 -3.98 -5.13
CA ALA A 253 -4.34 -3.78 -5.33
C ALA A 253 -3.78 -4.81 -6.32
N GLY A 254 -2.77 -4.45 -7.11
CA GLY A 254 -2.07 -5.36 -8.02
C GLY A 254 -0.69 -4.83 -8.43
N PHE A 255 0.18 -5.69 -8.96
CA PHE A 255 1.54 -5.27 -9.34
C PHE A 255 1.58 -4.61 -10.72
N TYR A 256 2.49 -3.64 -10.87
CA TYR A 256 2.91 -3.11 -12.16
C TYR A 256 4.44 -3.23 -12.25
N LEU A 257 4.95 -4.13 -13.09
CA LEU A 257 6.38 -4.37 -13.19
C LEU A 257 6.95 -3.65 -14.41
N LEU A 258 7.72 -2.59 -14.17
CA LEU A 258 8.42 -1.84 -15.20
C LEU A 258 9.81 -2.42 -15.43
N ARG A 259 10.13 -2.72 -16.69
CA ARG A 259 11.33 -3.51 -17.07
C ARG A 259 12.00 -2.97 -18.32
N GLY A 260 13.22 -3.42 -18.59
CA GLY A 260 13.95 -3.10 -19.82
C GLY A 260 14.46 -1.65 -19.86
N GLY A 261 14.89 -1.20 -21.04
CA GLY A 261 15.57 0.08 -21.18
C GLY A 261 17.03 0.07 -20.72
N PRO A 262 17.74 1.20 -20.82
CA PRO A 262 19.19 1.29 -20.60
C PRO A 262 19.59 1.13 -19.13
N GLU A 263 18.64 1.25 -18.20
CA GLU A 263 18.86 1.14 -16.77
C GLU A 263 18.39 -0.19 -16.17
N ASP A 264 18.13 -1.21 -17.02
CA ASP A 264 17.91 -2.59 -16.58
C ASP A 264 19.17 -3.46 -16.77
N LEU A 265 19.15 -4.64 -16.18
CA LEU A 265 20.19 -5.65 -16.34
C LEU A 265 19.86 -6.61 -17.50
N PRO A 266 20.89 -7.11 -18.23
CA PRO A 266 20.69 -8.10 -19.28
C PRO A 266 19.97 -9.36 -18.80
N ALA A 267 19.22 -9.97 -19.71
CA ALA A 267 18.55 -11.25 -19.44
C ALA A 267 19.54 -12.32 -18.97
N GLY A 268 19.15 -13.08 -17.93
CA GLY A 268 19.97 -14.14 -17.35
C GLY A 268 20.94 -13.69 -16.25
N VAL A 269 21.14 -12.38 -16.05
CA VAL A 269 21.94 -11.88 -14.90
C VAL A 269 21.20 -12.11 -13.58
N LEU A 270 19.92 -11.76 -13.53
CA LEU A 270 19.06 -11.93 -12.36
C LEU A 270 18.22 -13.21 -12.44
N PRO A 271 17.78 -13.78 -11.30
CA PRO A 271 16.83 -14.88 -11.28
C PRO A 271 15.57 -14.60 -12.09
N GLY A 272 15.23 -15.57 -12.94
CA GLY A 272 14.03 -15.64 -13.76
C GLY A 272 13.78 -17.09 -14.22
N PRO A 273 12.67 -17.39 -14.89
CA PRO A 273 11.76 -16.43 -15.51
C PRO A 273 10.76 -15.80 -14.53
N SER A 274 10.18 -14.68 -14.96
CA SER A 274 9.01 -14.04 -14.35
C SER A 274 7.73 -14.86 -14.59
N PRO A 275 6.62 -14.51 -13.92
CA PRO A 275 5.30 -15.04 -14.26
C PRO A 275 4.95 -14.71 -15.73
N GLY A 276 4.29 -15.64 -16.45
CA GLY A 276 3.85 -15.41 -17.84
C GLY A 276 4.78 -15.91 -18.96
N ALA A 277 6.06 -16.20 -18.68
CA ALA A 277 6.97 -16.78 -19.68
C ALA A 277 6.78 -18.31 -19.79
N ASN A 278 5.78 -18.78 -20.54
CA ASN A 278 5.60 -20.16 -21.06
C ASN A 278 6.16 -21.31 -20.19
N GLY A 279 5.88 -21.30 -18.89
CA GLY A 279 6.41 -22.27 -17.95
C GLY A 279 5.72 -22.19 -16.60
N THR A 280 5.74 -23.30 -15.86
CA THR A 280 5.14 -23.42 -14.52
C THR A 280 6.12 -23.10 -13.38
N ARG A 281 7.40 -22.81 -13.71
CA ARG A 281 8.45 -22.52 -12.73
C ARG A 281 8.93 -21.08 -12.88
N HIS A 282 8.79 -20.30 -11.82
CA HIS A 282 9.22 -18.91 -11.75
C HIS A 282 10.34 -18.79 -10.72
N HIS A 283 11.40 -18.05 -11.07
CA HIS A 283 12.46 -17.69 -10.11
C HIS A 283 12.49 -16.18 -9.83
N GLU A 284 11.63 -15.42 -10.51
CA GLU A 284 11.25 -14.07 -10.12
C GLU A 284 9.78 -14.10 -9.69
N ILE A 285 9.50 -13.70 -8.45
CA ILE A 285 8.17 -13.84 -7.85
C ILE A 285 7.78 -12.50 -7.19
N PRO A 286 6.69 -11.86 -7.64
CA PRO A 286 6.05 -10.78 -6.90
C PRO A 286 5.40 -11.32 -5.62
N VAL A 287 5.67 -10.67 -4.50
CA VAL A 287 5.21 -11.10 -3.17
C VAL A 287 4.58 -9.90 -2.46
N VAL A 288 3.26 -9.77 -2.53
CA VAL A 288 2.54 -8.81 -1.71
C VAL A 288 2.15 -9.46 -0.38
N VAL A 289 2.56 -8.85 0.72
CA VAL A 289 2.17 -9.25 2.07
C VAL A 289 1.11 -8.29 2.58
N GLN A 290 -0.03 -8.83 3.02
CA GLN A 290 -1.13 -8.05 3.58
C GLN A 290 -1.67 -8.76 4.83
N ASP A 291 -2.22 -8.03 5.79
CA ASP A 291 -2.98 -8.61 6.90
C ASP A 291 -4.49 -8.50 6.67
N ARG A 292 -5.23 -9.54 7.05
CA ARG A 292 -6.69 -9.62 6.98
C ARG A 292 -7.26 -10.29 8.22
N SER A 293 -8.51 -9.98 8.53
CA SER A 293 -9.30 -10.66 9.55
C SER A 293 -10.57 -11.18 8.89
N PHE A 294 -11.07 -12.31 9.36
CA PHE A 294 -12.21 -12.99 8.76
C PHE A 294 -13.30 -13.24 9.81
N ALA A 295 -14.55 -13.20 9.39
CA ALA A 295 -15.65 -13.77 10.15
C ALA A 295 -15.63 -15.31 10.03
N ALA A 296 -16.35 -16.00 10.91
CA ALA A 296 -16.44 -17.45 10.93
C ALA A 296 -17.05 -18.03 9.62
N ASP A 297 -17.83 -17.24 8.88
CA ASP A 297 -18.38 -17.60 7.58
C ASP A 297 -17.41 -17.34 6.40
N GLY A 298 -16.17 -16.95 6.70
CA GLY A 298 -15.11 -16.66 5.74
C GLY A 298 -15.16 -15.26 5.13
N SER A 299 -16.13 -14.40 5.47
CA SER A 299 -16.17 -13.02 4.97
C SER A 299 -15.04 -12.17 5.56
N LEU A 300 -14.60 -11.13 4.84
CA LEU A 300 -13.69 -10.14 5.41
C LEU A 300 -14.34 -9.45 6.62
N TYR A 301 -13.54 -9.21 7.65
CA TYR A 301 -13.91 -8.40 8.80
C TYR A 301 -13.08 -7.13 8.84
N TYR A 302 -13.76 -6.01 9.03
CA TYR A 302 -13.21 -4.70 9.32
C TYR A 302 -14.09 -4.02 10.40
N PRO A 303 -13.54 -3.25 11.35
CA PRO A 303 -14.33 -2.69 12.45
C PRO A 303 -15.47 -1.79 11.98
N GLY A 304 -16.72 -2.14 12.32
CA GLY A 304 -17.92 -1.34 12.02
C GLY A 304 -18.30 -0.31 13.07
N ARG A 305 -17.41 -0.06 14.04
CA ARG A 305 -17.56 0.95 15.08
C ARG A 305 -16.19 1.36 15.60
N ARG A 306 -16.13 2.51 16.27
CA ARG A 306 -14.96 2.92 17.06
C ARG A 306 -14.65 1.89 18.15
N ARG A 307 -13.45 1.30 18.11
CA ARG A 307 -13.01 0.30 19.11
C ARG A 307 -12.72 0.97 20.44
N GLY A 308 -13.14 0.34 21.54
CA GLY A 308 -12.83 0.78 22.89
C GLY A 308 -13.52 2.08 23.33
N PHE A 309 -14.47 2.60 22.54
CA PHE A 309 -15.19 3.84 22.83
C PHE A 309 -16.68 3.63 22.52
N THR A 310 -17.55 4.24 23.32
CA THR A 310 -19.02 4.06 23.23
C THR A 310 -19.76 5.37 22.91
N GLY A 311 -19.04 6.46 22.70
CA GLY A 311 -19.59 7.80 22.49
C GLY A 311 -19.26 8.78 23.63
N PRO A 312 -19.69 10.05 23.50
CA PRO A 312 -20.51 10.60 22.41
C PRO A 312 -19.75 10.68 21.08
N TYR A 313 -20.48 10.52 19.96
CA TYR A 313 -20.00 10.69 18.59
C TYR A 313 -20.56 11.97 17.97
N VAL A 314 -20.18 12.27 16.72
CA VAL A 314 -20.83 13.28 15.87
C VAL A 314 -22.36 13.11 15.91
N PRO A 315 -23.17 14.18 16.04
CA PRO A 315 -22.77 15.59 16.13
C PRO A 315 -22.47 16.10 17.55
N HIS A 316 -22.60 15.27 18.59
CA HIS A 316 -22.39 15.69 19.98
C HIS A 316 -20.91 15.74 20.39
N SER A 317 -20.00 15.30 19.52
CA SER A 317 -18.55 15.41 19.65
C SER A 317 -17.87 15.48 18.27
N ASP A 318 -16.54 15.56 18.26
CA ASP A 318 -15.69 15.47 17.07
C ASP A 318 -15.25 14.03 16.72
N VAL A 319 -15.82 13.02 17.38
CA VAL A 319 -15.39 11.62 17.24
C VAL A 319 -16.21 10.89 16.17
N PRO A 320 -15.57 10.36 15.11
CA PRO A 320 -16.26 9.52 14.11
C PRO A 320 -16.80 8.22 14.73
N PRO A 321 -18.01 7.77 14.36
CA PRO A 321 -18.63 6.58 14.94
C PRO A 321 -18.02 5.25 14.47
N ILE A 322 -17.41 5.21 13.28
CA ILE A 322 -16.97 3.97 12.63
C ILE A 322 -15.45 3.96 12.44
N TRP A 323 -14.85 5.06 11.99
CA TRP A 323 -13.42 5.15 11.71
C TRP A 323 -12.56 4.91 12.96
N ASN A 324 -11.53 4.09 12.80
CA ASN A 324 -10.51 3.80 13.80
C ASN A 324 -9.18 4.37 13.31
N PRO A 325 -8.33 4.94 14.19
CA PRO A 325 -7.08 5.57 13.76
C PRO A 325 -6.11 4.59 13.14
N GLU A 326 -6.17 3.33 13.55
CA GLU A 326 -5.36 2.24 12.99
C GLU A 326 -6.15 0.94 13.10
N PHE A 327 -5.89 0.03 12.16
CA PHE A 327 -6.41 -1.33 12.23
C PHE A 327 -5.34 -2.34 11.83
N PHE A 328 -4.99 -3.20 12.79
CA PHE A 328 -4.06 -4.32 12.60
C PHE A 328 -4.88 -5.62 12.57
N ALA A 329 -4.87 -6.27 11.42
CA ALA A 329 -5.65 -7.48 11.18
C ALA A 329 -4.88 -8.73 11.66
N ALA A 330 -5.59 -9.84 11.83
CA ALA A 330 -5.14 -10.94 12.69
C ALA A 330 -4.53 -12.13 11.94
N ALA A 331 -4.65 -12.19 10.61
CA ALA A 331 -4.08 -13.23 9.77
C ALA A 331 -3.22 -12.62 8.66
N MET A 332 -2.04 -13.20 8.41
CA MET A 332 -1.21 -12.81 7.27
C MET A 332 -1.70 -13.49 6.00
N THR A 333 -1.72 -12.72 4.92
CA THR A 333 -1.96 -13.18 3.56
C THR A 333 -0.77 -12.83 2.69
N VAL A 334 -0.42 -13.73 1.78
CA VAL A 334 0.59 -13.50 0.76
C VAL A 334 -0.01 -13.86 -0.58
N ASN A 335 -0.02 -12.90 -1.52
CA ASN A 335 -0.65 -13.04 -2.83
C ASN A 335 -2.07 -13.64 -2.76
N GLY A 336 -2.88 -13.19 -1.79
CA GLY A 336 -4.29 -13.58 -1.68
C GLY A 336 -4.55 -14.95 -1.03
N SER A 337 -3.58 -15.55 -0.34
CA SER A 337 -3.75 -16.79 0.45
C SER A 337 -3.20 -16.63 1.87
N THR A 338 -3.88 -17.18 2.88
CA THR A 338 -3.38 -17.16 4.26
C THR A 338 -2.20 -18.13 4.46
N TRP A 339 -1.08 -17.62 4.98
CA TRP A 339 0.14 -18.39 5.30
C TRP A 339 0.52 -19.46 4.27
N PRO A 340 0.76 -19.12 2.99
CA PRO A 340 1.02 -20.12 1.97
C PRO A 340 2.42 -20.74 2.12
N TYR A 341 2.66 -21.82 1.36
CA TYR A 341 4.01 -22.35 1.15
C TYR A 341 4.46 -22.19 -0.31
N LEU A 342 5.76 -22.05 -0.53
CA LEU A 342 6.38 -22.00 -1.84
C LEU A 342 7.44 -23.10 -1.94
N ASP A 343 7.29 -24.00 -2.91
CA ASP A 343 8.35 -24.92 -3.29
C ASP A 343 9.46 -24.16 -4.03
N VAL A 344 10.69 -24.24 -3.52
CA VAL A 344 11.86 -23.58 -4.11
C VAL A 344 12.90 -24.63 -4.50
N GLU A 345 13.57 -24.46 -5.63
CA GLU A 345 14.76 -25.24 -5.93
C GLU A 345 15.96 -24.73 -5.12
N PRO A 346 16.99 -25.55 -4.86
CA PRO A 346 18.20 -25.08 -4.18
C PRO A 346 19.05 -24.22 -5.13
N ARG A 347 18.58 -22.98 -5.38
CA ARG A 347 19.11 -21.96 -6.30
C ARG A 347 18.73 -20.55 -5.83
N ARG A 348 19.13 -19.51 -6.57
CA ARG A 348 18.72 -18.12 -6.30
C ARG A 348 17.33 -17.80 -6.84
N TYR A 349 16.57 -17.04 -6.05
CA TYR A 349 15.27 -16.48 -6.38
C TYR A 349 15.28 -14.96 -6.21
N ARG A 350 14.65 -14.23 -7.13
CA ARG A 350 14.35 -12.80 -7.03
C ARG A 350 12.93 -12.66 -6.49
N LEU A 351 12.78 -12.09 -5.31
CA LEU A 351 11.49 -11.84 -4.67
C LEU A 351 11.24 -10.33 -4.67
N ARG A 352 10.13 -9.90 -5.27
CA ARG A 352 9.72 -8.48 -5.28
C ARG A 352 8.66 -8.27 -4.21
N PHE A 353 9.11 -7.90 -3.02
CA PHE A 353 8.23 -7.67 -1.88
C PHE A 353 7.50 -6.34 -2.01
N LEU A 354 6.22 -6.35 -1.68
CA LEU A 354 5.38 -5.18 -1.41
C LEU A 354 4.74 -5.35 -0.03
N ASN A 355 4.86 -4.35 0.83
CA ASN A 355 4.01 -4.27 2.00
C ASN A 355 2.65 -3.65 1.59
N GLY A 356 1.65 -4.51 1.36
CA GLY A 356 0.29 -4.12 1.01
C GLY A 356 -0.68 -4.15 2.20
N CYS A 357 -0.17 -4.08 3.43
CA CYS A 357 -0.99 -3.92 4.64
C CYS A 357 -1.52 -2.48 4.74
N ASN A 358 -2.68 -2.29 5.37
CA ASN A 358 -3.21 -0.93 5.60
C ASN A 358 -2.33 -0.10 6.53
N GLY A 359 -1.90 -0.69 7.66
CA GLY A 359 -1.15 0.04 8.69
C GLY A 359 0.03 -0.70 9.29
N ARG A 360 0.21 -1.99 8.97
CA ARG A 360 1.23 -2.83 9.61
C ARG A 360 2.62 -2.61 8.99
N VAL A 361 3.59 -2.24 9.82
CA VAL A 361 5.01 -2.31 9.46
C VAL A 361 5.51 -3.74 9.61
N LEU A 362 6.16 -4.25 8.57
CA LEU A 362 6.73 -5.60 8.53
C LEU A 362 8.21 -5.55 8.89
N ASP A 363 8.65 -6.50 9.71
CA ASP A 363 10.05 -6.77 9.96
C ASP A 363 10.35 -8.24 9.66
N LEU A 364 10.73 -8.52 8.42
CA LEU A 364 10.77 -9.87 7.90
C LEU A 364 12.12 -10.53 8.13
N LYS A 365 12.10 -11.79 8.56
CA LYS A 365 13.28 -12.66 8.69
C LYS A 365 13.00 -14.05 8.15
N ILE A 366 14.03 -14.72 7.67
CA ILE A 366 13.96 -16.14 7.31
C ILE A 366 14.57 -16.97 8.45
N VAL A 367 13.81 -17.92 8.99
CA VAL A 367 14.18 -18.76 10.15
C VAL A 367 13.86 -20.23 9.90
N THR A 368 14.30 -21.13 10.78
CA THR A 368 13.99 -22.57 10.72
C THR A 368 12.78 -22.99 11.58
N ASP A 369 12.36 -22.14 12.52
CA ASP A 369 11.21 -22.40 13.40
C ASP A 369 10.28 -21.16 13.42
N PRO A 370 9.04 -21.28 12.91
CA PRO A 370 8.12 -20.15 12.79
C PRO A 370 7.67 -19.59 14.13
N VAL A 371 7.70 -20.38 15.21
CA VAL A 371 7.26 -19.99 16.56
C VAL A 371 8.44 -19.77 17.52
N ALA A 372 9.67 -19.72 16.99
CA ALA A 372 10.87 -19.50 17.78
C ALA A 372 10.78 -18.21 18.62
N ARG A 373 11.37 -18.26 19.82
CA ARG A 373 11.47 -17.10 20.71
C ARG A 373 12.05 -15.90 19.97
N ARG A 374 11.37 -14.76 20.08
CA ARG A 374 11.74 -13.50 19.44
C ARG A 374 12.73 -12.68 20.29
N PRO A 375 13.69 -11.96 19.69
CA PRO A 375 14.00 -11.96 18.26
C PRO A 375 14.67 -13.28 17.84
N ALA A 376 14.18 -13.87 16.76
CA ALA A 376 14.71 -15.10 16.20
C ALA A 376 15.97 -14.80 15.37
N PRO A 377 16.99 -15.67 15.44
CA PRO A 377 18.19 -15.54 14.62
C PRO A 377 17.85 -15.87 13.16
N PRO A 378 18.17 -14.98 12.20
CA PRO A 378 17.96 -15.27 10.79
C PRO A 378 18.94 -16.32 10.30
N VAL A 379 18.49 -17.20 9.40
CA VAL A 379 19.28 -18.32 8.86
C VAL A 379 19.64 -18.14 7.39
N LEU A 380 18.90 -17.30 6.67
CA LEU A 380 19.20 -16.87 5.30
C LEU A 380 19.11 -15.35 5.22
N PRO A 381 20.08 -14.67 4.58
CA PRO A 381 19.99 -13.24 4.35
C PRO A 381 19.11 -12.92 3.15
N PHE A 382 18.63 -11.68 3.11
CA PHE A 382 18.15 -11.03 1.92
C PHE A 382 19.28 -10.24 1.27
N TRP A 383 19.42 -10.33 -0.04
CA TRP A 383 20.28 -9.44 -0.81
C TRP A 383 19.41 -8.44 -1.54
N GLN A 384 19.20 -7.27 -0.94
CA GLN A 384 18.40 -6.23 -1.57
C GLN A 384 19.17 -5.59 -2.72
N ILE A 385 18.55 -5.61 -3.90
CA ILE A 385 19.10 -5.07 -5.15
C ILE A 385 18.32 -3.85 -5.64
N GLY A 386 17.10 -3.64 -5.15
CA GLY A 386 16.28 -2.47 -5.50
C GLY A 386 15.37 -2.01 -4.36
N SER A 387 15.02 -0.74 -4.41
CA SER A 387 14.01 -0.07 -3.57
C SER A 387 12.81 0.36 -4.44
N ASP A 388 11.92 1.20 -3.89
CA ASP A 388 10.71 1.67 -4.57
C ASP A 388 10.96 2.15 -6.01
N GLY A 389 12.00 2.98 -6.21
CA GLY A 389 12.36 3.61 -7.49
C GLY A 389 13.40 2.84 -8.33
N GLY A 390 13.54 1.53 -8.12
CA GLY A 390 14.40 0.66 -8.92
C GLY A 390 15.72 0.27 -8.24
N TYR A 391 16.75 -0.05 -9.04
CA TYR A 391 18.00 -0.61 -8.52
C TYR A 391 18.73 0.34 -7.55
N LEU A 392 19.27 -0.26 -6.48
CA LEU A 392 20.20 0.38 -5.55
C LEU A 392 21.55 0.66 -6.22
N PRO A 393 22.40 1.53 -5.65
CA PRO A 393 23.77 1.73 -6.14
C PRO A 393 24.65 0.46 -6.07
N ALA A 394 24.37 -0.45 -5.14
CA ALA A 394 25.02 -1.75 -4.99
C ALA A 394 24.09 -2.71 -4.22
N PRO A 395 24.24 -4.04 -4.39
CA PRO A 395 23.53 -5.02 -3.58
C PRO A 395 23.84 -4.86 -2.09
N VAL A 396 22.83 -4.98 -1.24
CA VAL A 396 22.96 -4.86 0.21
C VAL A 396 22.54 -6.17 0.87
N ARG A 397 23.45 -6.80 1.62
CA ARG A 397 23.15 -7.98 2.43
C ARG A 397 22.46 -7.56 3.73
N LEU A 398 21.26 -8.08 3.96
CA LEU A 398 20.41 -7.79 5.10
C LEU A 398 19.98 -9.07 5.79
N ASP A 399 20.06 -9.09 7.11
CA ASP A 399 19.56 -10.20 7.92
C ASP A 399 18.05 -10.05 8.26
N ARG A 400 17.46 -8.89 7.93
CA ARG A 400 16.05 -8.55 8.11
C ARG A 400 15.59 -7.54 7.05
N LEU A 401 14.31 -7.57 6.66
CA LEU A 401 13.69 -6.54 5.80
C LEU A 401 12.65 -5.76 6.61
N LEU A 402 12.96 -4.50 6.92
CA LEU A 402 12.01 -3.57 7.50
C LEU A 402 11.27 -2.84 6.37
N MET A 403 9.94 -2.94 6.34
CA MET A 403 9.10 -2.34 5.31
C MET A 403 7.82 -1.78 5.92
N ALA A 404 7.59 -0.48 5.80
CA ALA A 404 6.30 0.12 6.10
C ALA A 404 5.32 -0.02 4.91
N PRO A 405 4.00 0.21 5.12
CA PRO A 405 3.03 0.19 4.03
C PRO A 405 3.48 0.96 2.78
N ALA A 406 3.21 0.37 1.61
CA ALA A 406 3.59 0.82 0.27
C ALA A 406 5.08 0.81 -0.11
N GLU A 407 6.00 0.50 0.82
CA GLU A 407 7.40 0.27 0.44
C GLU A 407 7.55 -1.03 -0.34
N ARG A 408 8.49 -1.03 -1.30
CA ARG A 408 8.88 -2.21 -2.07
C ARG A 408 10.36 -2.52 -1.86
N ALA A 409 10.66 -3.82 -1.83
CA ALA A 409 12.03 -4.32 -1.77
C ALA A 409 12.22 -5.42 -2.82
N ASP A 410 13.14 -5.18 -3.74
CA ASP A 410 13.57 -6.18 -4.73
C ASP A 410 14.80 -6.90 -4.20
N VAL A 411 14.67 -8.20 -3.89
CA VAL A 411 15.68 -8.95 -3.15
C VAL A 411 16.00 -10.28 -3.81
N ILE A 412 17.25 -10.74 -3.62
CA ILE A 412 17.66 -12.10 -3.94
C ILE A 412 17.74 -12.91 -2.64
N VAL A 413 17.13 -14.10 -2.62
CA VAL A 413 17.35 -15.12 -1.60
C VAL A 413 18.03 -16.31 -2.26
N ASP A 414 19.13 -16.77 -1.66
CA ASP A 414 19.97 -17.84 -2.19
C ASP A 414 19.73 -19.15 -1.45
N PHE A 415 19.06 -20.11 -2.10
CA PHE A 415 18.86 -21.45 -1.59
C PHE A 415 19.90 -22.46 -2.12
N THR A 416 20.95 -21.99 -2.81
CA THR A 416 21.96 -22.86 -3.45
C THR A 416 22.61 -23.80 -2.46
N GLY A 417 22.71 -25.08 -2.82
CA GLY A 417 23.36 -26.12 -2.00
C GLY A 417 22.55 -26.57 -0.79
N LEU A 418 21.36 -26.02 -0.54
CA LEU A 418 20.49 -26.47 0.54
C LEU A 418 19.85 -27.82 0.20
N ARG A 419 19.62 -28.63 1.24
CA ARG A 419 19.14 -30.00 1.08
C ARG A 419 17.64 -30.02 0.72
N ALA A 420 17.27 -30.91 -0.19
CA ALA A 420 15.86 -31.18 -0.47
C ALA A 420 15.13 -31.64 0.81
N GLY A 421 13.93 -31.10 1.04
CA GLY A 421 13.12 -31.29 2.24
C GLY A 421 13.43 -30.32 3.37
N THR A 422 14.45 -29.46 3.26
CA THR A 422 14.67 -28.39 4.24
C THR A 422 13.54 -27.36 4.15
N GLU A 423 12.98 -26.99 5.29
CA GLU A 423 11.94 -25.97 5.39
C GLU A 423 12.50 -24.70 6.02
N PHE A 424 12.08 -23.56 5.48
CA PHE A 424 12.36 -22.24 6.03
C PHE A 424 11.06 -21.45 6.16
N TYR A 425 11.02 -20.53 7.11
CA TYR A 425 9.84 -19.76 7.43
C TYR A 425 10.16 -18.27 7.31
N LEU A 426 9.37 -17.56 6.51
CA LEU A 426 9.33 -16.11 6.54
C LEU A 426 8.45 -15.71 7.72
N ILE A 427 9.06 -15.06 8.71
CA ILE A 427 8.38 -14.56 9.91
C ILE A 427 8.32 -13.04 9.88
N ASN A 428 7.41 -12.47 10.67
CA ASN A 428 7.34 -11.04 10.94
C ASN A 428 7.65 -10.78 12.43
N GLU A 429 8.62 -9.93 12.70
CA GLU A 429 8.94 -9.44 14.05
C GLU A 429 8.43 -8.01 14.30
N GLY A 430 7.79 -7.41 13.30
CA GLY A 430 7.14 -6.11 13.43
C GLY A 430 5.97 -6.18 14.41
N PRO A 431 5.58 -5.07 15.04
CA PRO A 431 4.58 -5.08 16.09
C PRO A 431 3.16 -5.41 15.59
N ASP A 432 2.34 -5.89 16.51
CA ASP A 432 0.87 -6.05 16.37
C ASP A 432 0.11 -4.75 16.69
N GLY A 433 0.73 -3.61 16.38
CA GLY A 433 0.28 -2.27 16.75
C GLY A 433 1.14 -1.18 16.09
N PRO A 434 0.95 0.09 16.48
CA PRO A 434 1.70 1.21 15.92
C PRO A 434 3.21 0.98 16.02
N PHE A 435 3.91 1.21 14.91
CA PHE A 435 5.36 1.09 14.87
C PHE A 435 6.01 2.38 15.36
N GLN A 436 6.78 2.32 16.44
CA GLN A 436 7.39 3.50 17.08
C GLN A 436 8.87 3.68 16.74
N GLY A 437 9.43 2.87 15.84
CA GLY A 437 10.86 2.86 15.52
C GLY A 437 11.75 2.23 16.61
N ASP A 438 11.17 1.69 17.69
CA ASP A 438 11.92 1.01 18.74
C ASP A 438 12.05 -0.50 18.42
N PRO A 439 13.27 -1.03 18.19
CA PRO A 439 13.49 -2.46 18.00
C PRO A 439 13.18 -3.32 19.23
N ARG A 440 12.86 -2.72 20.39
CA ARG A 440 12.45 -3.42 21.62
C ARG A 440 10.93 -3.56 21.77
N ALA A 441 10.15 -3.06 20.80
CA ALA A 441 8.70 -3.23 20.80
C ALA A 441 8.31 -4.72 20.87
N ALA A 442 7.16 -5.02 21.46
CA ALA A 442 6.64 -6.39 21.48
C ALA A 442 6.41 -6.84 20.02
N PRO A 443 7.01 -7.97 19.61
CA PRO A 443 6.86 -8.47 18.25
C PRO A 443 5.45 -8.99 18.01
N ALA A 444 5.10 -9.18 16.74
CA ALA A 444 3.87 -9.85 16.34
C ALA A 444 3.73 -11.23 16.99
N ASP A 445 2.48 -11.65 17.18
CA ASP A 445 2.11 -12.90 17.82
C ASP A 445 2.70 -14.11 17.06
N PRO A 446 3.65 -14.87 17.65
CA PRO A 446 4.33 -15.96 16.97
C PRO A 446 3.39 -17.04 16.42
N GLU A 447 2.18 -17.19 16.96
CA GLU A 447 1.21 -18.20 16.51
C GLU A 447 0.35 -17.73 15.34
N THR A 448 0.40 -16.44 14.97
CA THR A 448 -0.50 -15.84 13.96
C THR A 448 0.24 -14.85 13.06
N THR A 449 0.23 -13.56 13.39
CA THR A 449 0.80 -12.45 12.60
C THR A 449 2.32 -12.43 12.60
N GLY A 450 2.95 -13.19 13.49
CA GLY A 450 4.39 -13.43 13.50
C GLY A 450 4.86 -14.42 12.44
N GLN A 451 3.93 -15.07 11.72
CA GLN A 451 4.19 -15.99 10.62
C GLN A 451 3.67 -15.40 9.31
N VAL A 452 4.43 -15.53 8.20
CA VAL A 452 4.04 -14.96 6.89
C VAL A 452 3.87 -16.04 5.82
N MET A 453 4.92 -16.82 5.52
CA MET A 453 4.87 -17.93 4.56
C MET A 453 5.99 -18.94 4.81
N LYS A 454 5.93 -20.11 4.16
CA LYS A 454 6.95 -21.17 4.23
C LYS A 454 7.64 -21.36 2.89
N PHE A 455 8.94 -21.63 2.89
CA PHE A 455 9.69 -22.14 1.75
C PHE A 455 10.03 -23.61 1.97
N VAL A 456 9.84 -24.45 0.95
CA VAL A 456 10.18 -25.87 0.99
C VAL A 456 11.21 -26.15 -0.11
N VAL A 457 12.43 -26.54 0.28
CA VAL A 457 13.50 -26.81 -0.68
C VAL A 457 13.23 -28.13 -1.40
N GLY A 458 13.04 -28.08 -2.71
CA GLY A 458 12.84 -29.22 -3.60
C GLY A 458 14.15 -29.75 -4.21
N ARG A 459 14.04 -30.34 -5.39
CA ARG A 459 15.19 -30.83 -6.17
C ARG A 459 15.56 -29.82 -7.25
N LEU A 460 16.86 -29.60 -7.45
CA LEU A 460 17.36 -28.79 -8.56
C LEU A 460 17.02 -29.47 -9.89
N THR A 461 16.42 -28.72 -10.83
CA THR A 461 16.03 -29.26 -12.14
C THR A 461 16.99 -28.85 -13.26
N GLY A 462 17.86 -27.88 -13.02
CA GLY A 462 18.88 -27.43 -13.96
C GLY A 462 19.88 -26.46 -13.32
N PRO A 463 20.97 -26.10 -14.02
CA PRO A 463 21.97 -25.19 -13.48
C PRO A 463 21.40 -23.78 -13.30
N ASP A 464 21.74 -23.14 -12.17
CA ASP A 464 21.47 -21.74 -11.96
C ASP A 464 22.59 -20.87 -12.55
N ARG A 465 22.32 -20.24 -13.70
CA ARG A 465 23.28 -19.44 -14.48
C ARG A 465 23.29 -17.96 -14.10
N THR A 466 22.53 -17.57 -13.08
CA THR A 466 22.45 -16.17 -12.63
C THR A 466 23.74 -15.73 -11.93
N VAL A 467 23.90 -14.44 -11.67
CA VAL A 467 25.08 -13.89 -10.98
C VAL A 467 24.88 -13.90 -9.46
N PRO A 468 25.87 -14.36 -8.66
CA PRO A 468 25.74 -14.34 -7.20
C PRO A 468 25.56 -12.91 -6.69
N PRO A 469 24.68 -12.65 -5.72
CA PRO A 469 24.33 -11.29 -5.33
C PRO A 469 25.52 -10.49 -4.76
N ASP A 470 26.50 -11.16 -4.15
CA ASP A 470 27.76 -10.56 -3.67
C ASP A 470 28.71 -10.13 -4.80
N ARG A 471 28.46 -10.60 -6.03
CA ARG A 471 29.23 -10.30 -7.24
C ARG A 471 28.42 -9.53 -8.28
N LEU A 472 27.21 -9.12 -7.93
CA LEU A 472 26.30 -8.44 -8.84
C LEU A 472 26.68 -6.97 -8.97
N THR A 473 26.94 -6.54 -10.21
CA THR A 473 27.07 -5.12 -10.55
C THR A 473 25.70 -4.60 -10.98
N LEU A 474 25.16 -3.64 -10.24
CA LEU A 474 23.89 -2.99 -10.55
C LEU A 474 24.09 -1.85 -11.56
N PRO A 475 23.02 -1.45 -12.29
CA PRO A 475 23.07 -0.29 -13.19
C PRO A 475 23.55 0.97 -12.47
N ARG A 476 24.20 1.86 -13.23
CA ARG A 476 24.75 3.11 -12.67
C ARG A 476 23.65 3.91 -11.99
N PHE A 477 23.90 4.29 -10.74
CA PHE A 477 23.03 5.19 -10.01
C PHE A 477 23.38 6.65 -10.30
N THR A 478 22.41 7.44 -10.72
CA THR A 478 22.53 8.89 -10.89
C THR A 478 21.84 9.58 -9.70
N PRO A 479 22.59 10.28 -8.82
CA PRO A 479 21.99 11.02 -7.72
C PRO A 479 21.11 12.16 -8.22
N VAL A 480 20.05 12.45 -7.47
CA VAL A 480 19.24 13.67 -7.63
C VAL A 480 20.14 14.88 -7.40
N GLY A 481 19.98 15.92 -8.23
CA GLY A 481 20.80 17.12 -8.24
C GLY A 481 20.78 17.93 -6.93
N ALA A 482 21.51 19.05 -6.92
CA ALA A 482 21.50 19.95 -5.76
C ALA A 482 20.13 20.61 -5.59
N ALA A 483 19.66 20.70 -4.35
CA ALA A 483 18.37 21.31 -4.07
C ALA A 483 18.45 22.84 -4.17
N THR A 484 17.44 23.44 -4.79
CA THR A 484 17.24 24.88 -4.94
C THR A 484 16.37 25.46 -3.81
N ALA A 485 15.59 24.63 -3.12
CA ALA A 485 14.77 25.03 -1.99
C ALA A 485 14.71 23.97 -0.89
N THR A 486 14.27 24.37 0.30
CA THR A 486 13.97 23.47 1.42
C THR A 486 12.62 23.80 2.01
N ARG A 487 11.77 22.79 2.18
CA ARG A 487 10.41 22.90 2.68
C ARG A 487 10.28 22.21 4.04
N SER A 488 9.80 22.91 5.05
CA SER A 488 9.58 22.36 6.39
C SER A 488 8.12 21.95 6.59
N LEU A 489 7.92 20.65 6.79
CA LEU A 489 6.61 20.00 6.89
C LEU A 489 6.47 19.27 8.24
N GLY A 490 5.25 19.03 8.69
CA GLY A 490 4.95 18.43 9.99
C GLY A 490 3.90 17.34 9.90
N LEU A 491 4.09 16.28 10.70
CA LEU A 491 3.11 15.22 10.93
C LEU A 491 2.49 15.42 12.31
N VAL A 492 1.17 15.56 12.38
CA VAL A 492 0.45 15.92 13.62
C VAL A 492 -0.72 14.97 13.84
N GLU A 493 -0.87 14.52 15.07
CA GLU A 493 -2.03 13.76 15.52
C GLU A 493 -3.00 14.71 16.25
N LYS A 494 -4.24 14.80 15.78
CA LYS A 494 -5.30 15.61 16.41
C LYS A 494 -6.06 14.75 17.42
N ARG A 495 -6.10 15.19 18.67
CA ARG A 495 -6.81 14.52 19.77
C ARG A 495 -8.14 15.20 20.07
N SER A 496 -9.17 14.41 20.40
CA SER A 496 -10.43 14.93 20.92
C SER A 496 -10.25 15.53 22.31
N THR A 497 -11.11 16.49 22.66
CA THR A 497 -11.31 16.92 24.05
C THR A 497 -12.15 15.91 24.84
N VAL A 498 -12.86 15.00 24.18
CA VAL A 498 -13.62 13.91 24.81
C VAL A 498 -12.66 12.86 25.35
N ARG A 499 -12.74 12.64 26.67
CA ARG A 499 -11.87 11.70 27.38
C ARG A 499 -12.05 10.27 26.83
N GLY A 500 -10.93 9.62 26.51
CA GLY A 500 -10.91 8.23 26.07
C GLY A 500 -11.21 8.01 24.59
N ALA A 501 -11.51 9.06 23.81
CA ALA A 501 -11.77 8.95 22.37
C ALA A 501 -10.50 8.66 21.55
N GLY A 502 -9.33 9.08 22.04
CA GLY A 502 -8.06 8.96 21.32
C GLY A 502 -7.95 9.97 20.16
N PRO A 503 -7.17 9.65 19.12
CA PRO A 503 -7.00 10.50 17.93
C PRO A 503 -8.29 10.60 17.11
N VAL A 504 -8.67 11.82 16.70
CA VAL A 504 -9.86 12.06 15.84
C VAL A 504 -9.50 12.42 14.41
N ALA A 505 -8.24 12.75 14.16
CA ALA A 505 -7.66 12.83 12.83
C ALA A 505 -6.13 12.76 12.94
N ASN A 506 -5.47 12.35 11.86
CA ASN A 506 -4.05 12.58 11.62
C ASN A 506 -3.94 13.60 10.48
N VAL A 507 -3.07 14.59 10.60
CA VAL A 507 -3.04 15.73 9.68
C VAL A 507 -1.61 16.15 9.38
N LEU A 508 -1.44 16.80 8.23
CA LEU A 508 -0.18 17.37 7.80
C LEU A 508 -0.11 18.85 8.19
N ALA A 509 1.09 19.41 8.24
CA ALA A 509 1.33 20.77 8.70
C ALA A 509 2.46 21.45 7.91
N THR A 510 2.36 22.77 7.74
CA THR A 510 3.50 23.61 7.39
C THR A 510 4.24 24.03 8.67
N VAL A 511 5.57 24.06 8.66
CA VAL A 511 6.37 24.41 9.83
C VAL A 511 7.22 25.66 9.58
N VAL A 512 7.13 26.64 10.48
CA VAL A 512 7.96 27.86 10.50
C VAL A 512 8.61 27.99 11.87
N GLY A 513 9.94 27.94 11.93
CA GLY A 513 10.67 27.83 13.19
C GLY A 513 10.25 26.58 13.96
N ASP A 514 9.69 26.77 15.14
CA ASP A 514 9.16 25.69 16.00
C ASP A 514 7.63 25.54 15.93
N ARG A 515 6.95 26.38 15.13
CA ARG A 515 5.49 26.38 15.03
C ARG A 515 5.02 25.53 13.86
N ALA A 516 4.29 24.46 14.16
CA ALA A 516 3.52 23.70 13.19
C ALA A 516 2.11 24.30 13.03
N THR A 517 1.70 24.54 11.79
CA THR A 517 0.33 24.97 11.45
C THR A 517 -0.35 23.85 10.67
N VAL A 518 -1.33 23.22 11.29
CA VAL A 518 -2.14 22.14 10.69
C VAL A 518 -2.80 22.60 9.41
N ARG A 519 -2.85 21.69 8.43
CA ARG A 519 -3.57 21.81 7.17
C ARG A 519 -4.52 20.63 7.02
N MET A 520 -5.78 20.91 6.78
CA MET A 520 -6.78 19.93 6.36
C MET A 520 -6.66 19.66 4.86
N TRP A 521 -7.23 18.57 4.35
CA TRP A 521 -7.27 18.30 2.91
C TRP A 521 -7.86 19.49 2.12
N SER A 522 -8.98 20.06 2.60
CA SER A 522 -9.68 21.18 1.95
C SER A 522 -8.99 22.55 2.03
N ASP A 523 -7.93 22.69 2.83
CA ASP A 523 -7.24 23.98 2.95
C ASP A 523 -6.51 24.36 1.64
N PRO A 524 -6.28 25.65 1.34
CA PRO A 524 -5.52 26.07 0.17
C PRO A 524 -4.16 25.36 0.08
N VAL A 525 -3.73 24.99 -1.13
CA VAL A 525 -2.46 24.30 -1.39
C VAL A 525 -1.27 25.14 -0.90
N THR A 526 -0.35 24.52 -0.15
CA THR A 526 0.84 25.18 0.41
C THR A 526 2.15 24.66 -0.17
N GLU A 527 2.16 23.41 -0.62
CA GLU A 527 3.29 22.77 -1.28
C GLU A 527 3.21 23.08 -2.78
N ASN A 528 4.03 24.04 -3.23
CA ASN A 528 4.02 24.51 -4.62
C ASN A 528 5.46 24.57 -5.19
N PRO A 529 6.11 23.43 -5.46
CA PRO A 529 7.40 23.41 -6.15
C PRO A 529 7.28 23.96 -7.58
N ALA A 530 8.34 24.61 -8.07
CA ALA A 530 8.40 25.01 -9.48
C ALA A 530 8.75 23.82 -10.37
N VAL A 531 8.26 23.81 -11.61
CA VAL A 531 8.65 22.81 -12.62
C VAL A 531 10.16 22.84 -12.84
N GLY A 532 10.80 21.68 -12.80
CA GLY A 532 12.25 21.49 -12.89
C GLY A 532 13.02 21.80 -11.60
N SER A 533 12.34 22.15 -10.51
CA SER A 533 13.01 22.40 -9.24
C SER A 533 13.43 21.10 -8.56
N VAL A 534 14.53 21.18 -7.80
CA VAL A 534 14.93 20.13 -6.87
C VAL A 534 14.75 20.67 -5.46
N GLU A 535 13.90 20.06 -4.64
CA GLU A 535 13.69 20.52 -3.26
C GLU A 535 14.15 19.46 -2.25
N ILE A 536 14.55 19.92 -1.07
CA ILE A 536 14.57 19.08 0.13
C ILE A 536 13.25 19.28 0.88
N TRP A 537 12.56 18.20 1.17
CA TRP A 537 11.42 18.21 2.09
C TRP A 537 11.87 17.68 3.45
N GLU A 538 11.73 18.52 4.48
CA GLU A 538 12.03 18.22 5.88
C GLU A 538 10.75 17.83 6.61
N ILE A 539 10.53 16.53 6.73
CA ILE A 539 9.33 15.94 7.30
C ILE A 539 9.55 15.75 8.80
N ARG A 540 8.96 16.63 9.62
CA ARG A 540 9.07 16.59 11.08
C ARG A 540 7.95 15.73 11.66
N ASN A 541 8.30 14.58 12.22
CA ASN A 541 7.31 13.74 12.90
C ASN A 541 7.12 14.19 14.36
N LEU A 542 6.00 14.86 14.63
CA LEU A 542 5.64 15.36 15.97
C LEU A 542 4.78 14.37 16.77
N THR A 543 4.53 13.19 16.21
CA THR A 543 3.67 12.14 16.79
C THR A 543 4.51 11.08 17.53
N ALA A 544 3.82 10.10 18.12
CA ALA A 544 4.44 8.95 18.76
C ALA A 544 4.70 7.76 17.80
N ASP A 545 4.09 7.79 16.62
CA ASP A 545 4.07 6.67 15.68
C ASP A 545 4.89 7.00 14.43
N ALA A 546 5.50 6.01 13.81
CA ALA A 546 6.19 6.17 12.55
C ALA A 546 5.17 6.24 11.41
N HIS A 547 5.43 7.10 10.43
CA HIS A 547 4.54 7.28 9.27
C HIS A 547 5.33 6.99 7.99
N PRO A 548 4.91 6.04 7.13
CA PRO A 548 5.40 5.93 5.76
C PRO A 548 4.88 7.12 4.96
N ILE A 549 5.73 8.09 4.65
CA ILE A 549 5.33 9.25 3.85
C ILE A 549 5.59 8.96 2.38
N HIS A 550 4.54 9.04 1.59
CA HIS A 550 4.54 8.92 0.15
C HIS A 550 4.36 10.30 -0.51
N ILE A 551 5.09 10.55 -1.60
CA ILE A 551 4.96 11.74 -2.45
C ILE A 551 4.74 11.23 -3.88
N HIS A 552 3.61 11.60 -4.49
CA HIS A 552 3.28 11.24 -5.86
C HIS A 552 4.25 11.89 -6.87
N GLU A 553 4.17 11.47 -8.14
CA GLU A 553 4.97 11.94 -9.30
C GLU A 553 6.49 11.71 -9.22
N VAL A 554 7.12 12.03 -8.08
CA VAL A 554 8.56 11.99 -7.89
C VAL A 554 9.07 10.65 -7.36
N GLN A 555 10.32 10.36 -7.71
CA GLN A 555 11.18 9.50 -6.92
C GLN A 555 12.23 10.39 -6.22
N PHE A 556 12.50 10.13 -4.94
CA PHE A 556 13.39 10.92 -4.10
C PHE A 556 14.55 10.12 -3.51
N GLN A 557 15.60 10.83 -3.11
CA GLN A 557 16.66 10.27 -2.27
C GLN A 557 16.41 10.60 -0.80
N VAL A 558 16.58 9.63 0.08
CA VAL A 558 16.70 9.91 1.52
C VAL A 558 18.04 10.60 1.75
N VAL A 559 18.03 11.77 2.37
CA VAL A 559 19.24 12.58 2.61
C VAL A 559 19.84 12.22 3.96
N ASP A 560 19.05 12.37 5.02
CA ASP A 560 19.43 12.08 6.40
C ASP A 560 18.19 12.04 7.30
N ARG A 561 18.37 11.58 8.53
CA ARG A 561 17.42 11.73 9.62
C ARG A 561 18.05 12.49 10.78
N ARG A 562 17.28 13.39 11.39
CA ARG A 562 17.74 14.21 12.53
C ARG A 562 16.79 14.01 13.70
N PRO A 563 17.13 13.15 14.67
CA PRO A 563 16.43 13.13 15.94
C PRO A 563 16.36 14.53 16.54
N PHE A 564 15.24 14.90 17.17
CA PHE A 564 15.12 16.19 17.85
C PHE A 564 16.16 16.36 18.98
N THR A 565 16.74 15.24 19.42
CA THR A 565 17.88 15.17 20.34
C THR A 565 18.90 14.18 19.80
N GLY A 566 20.12 14.60 19.49
CA GLY A 566 21.20 13.72 19.01
C GLY A 566 21.90 14.28 17.76
N GLY A 567 22.68 13.41 17.10
CA GLY A 567 23.38 13.73 15.86
C GLY A 567 22.59 13.37 14.60
N VAL A 568 23.11 13.78 13.44
CA VAL A 568 22.57 13.40 12.13
C VAL A 568 22.82 11.92 11.86
N LEU A 569 21.79 11.21 11.42
CA LEU A 569 21.83 9.81 11.01
C LEU A 569 21.80 9.74 9.49
N PRO A 570 22.76 9.06 8.83
CA PRO A 570 22.71 8.86 7.39
C PRO A 570 21.54 7.94 7.00
N PRO A 571 21.17 7.88 5.71
CA PRO A 571 20.21 6.90 5.21
C PRO A 571 20.69 5.49 5.49
N GLU A 572 19.75 4.59 5.77
CA GLU A 572 20.06 3.17 5.92
C GLU A 572 20.62 2.62 4.60
N PRO A 573 21.47 1.57 4.62
CA PRO A 573 22.06 1.02 3.40
C PRO A 573 21.05 0.69 2.29
N TRP A 574 19.86 0.21 2.66
CA TRP A 574 18.77 -0.12 1.73
C TRP A 574 17.95 1.09 1.25
N GLU A 575 18.23 2.28 1.76
CA GLU A 575 17.55 3.53 1.39
C GLU A 575 18.41 4.43 0.49
N ARG A 576 19.61 3.98 0.10
CA ARG A 576 20.58 4.77 -0.68
C ARG A 576 20.23 4.89 -2.17
N GLY A 577 19.20 4.18 -2.63
CA GLY A 577 18.64 4.30 -3.96
C GLY A 577 17.62 5.42 -4.09
N LEU A 578 16.70 5.26 -5.04
CA LEU A 578 15.51 6.10 -5.15
C LEU A 578 14.34 5.45 -4.43
N LYS A 579 13.57 6.26 -3.71
CA LYS A 579 12.37 5.88 -2.96
C LYS A 579 11.23 6.82 -3.33
N ASP A 580 10.00 6.37 -3.17
CA ASP A 580 8.82 7.24 -3.21
C ASP A 580 8.05 7.19 -1.90
N THR A 581 8.38 6.25 -1.01
CA THR A 581 7.77 6.09 0.30
C THR A 581 8.86 5.94 1.34
N VAL A 582 8.82 6.70 2.45
CA VAL A 582 9.86 6.67 3.48
C VAL A 582 9.30 6.64 4.89
N ILE A 583 9.89 5.83 5.76
CA ILE A 583 9.56 5.85 7.18
C ILE A 583 10.05 7.15 7.83
N ALA A 584 9.11 8.01 8.20
CA ALA A 584 9.33 9.15 9.06
C ALA A 584 9.19 8.73 10.54
N TYR A 585 10.31 8.46 11.19
CA TYR A 585 10.34 7.97 12.58
C TYR A 585 9.89 9.03 13.60
N PRO A 586 9.28 8.62 14.73
CA PRO A 586 8.85 9.53 15.78
C PRO A 586 9.97 10.43 16.28
N ARG A 587 9.66 11.70 16.48
CA ARG A 587 10.58 12.70 17.08
C ARG A 587 11.87 12.89 16.29
N GLN A 588 11.78 12.77 14.97
CA GLN A 588 12.87 13.04 14.04
C GLN A 588 12.39 13.94 12.90
N VAL A 589 13.34 14.60 12.26
CA VAL A 589 13.18 15.20 10.92
C VAL A 589 13.72 14.19 9.91
N THR A 590 12.88 13.70 9.02
CA THR A 590 13.32 12.90 7.87
C THR A 590 13.45 13.82 6.66
N ARG A 591 14.63 13.87 6.05
CA ARG A 591 14.91 14.76 4.92
C ARG A 591 14.98 13.95 3.65
N VAL A 592 14.14 14.27 2.67
CA VAL A 592 14.17 13.68 1.33
C VAL A 592 14.47 14.75 0.29
N ARG A 593 15.11 14.37 -0.82
CA ARG A 593 15.42 15.26 -1.93
C ARG A 593 14.80 14.73 -3.22
N ALA A 594 13.91 15.52 -3.81
CA ALA A 594 13.11 15.17 -4.99
C ALA A 594 13.33 16.19 -6.12
N SER A 595 13.24 15.73 -7.36
CA SER A 595 13.14 16.57 -8.56
C SER A 595 11.69 16.58 -9.03
N PHE A 596 11.13 17.74 -9.29
CA PHE A 596 9.72 17.91 -9.68
C PHE A 596 9.66 18.39 -11.14
N ASP A 597 9.52 17.49 -12.10
CA ASP A 597 9.69 17.79 -13.53
C ASP A 597 8.39 17.76 -14.35
N ARG A 598 7.27 17.29 -13.80
CA ARG A 598 5.95 17.38 -14.45
C ARG A 598 5.02 18.37 -13.76
N ALA A 599 4.55 19.35 -14.52
CA ALA A 599 3.52 20.27 -14.02
C ALA A 599 2.21 19.53 -13.75
N GLY A 600 1.55 19.83 -12.64
CA GLY A 600 0.28 19.20 -12.31
C GLY A 600 -0.11 19.27 -10.84
N ARG A 601 -1.31 18.77 -10.54
CA ARG A 601 -1.86 18.62 -9.19
C ARG A 601 -1.70 17.17 -8.73
N PHE A 602 -0.96 16.99 -7.64
CA PHE A 602 -0.63 15.69 -7.07
C PHE A 602 -0.91 15.69 -5.56
N VAL A 603 -0.58 14.60 -4.86
CA VAL A 603 -0.73 14.49 -3.41
C VAL A 603 0.53 13.98 -2.72
N TRP A 604 0.66 14.33 -1.44
CA TRP A 604 1.61 13.69 -0.54
C TRP A 604 0.87 13.31 0.75
N HIS A 605 1.18 12.15 1.30
CA HIS A 605 0.41 11.60 2.42
C HIS A 605 1.16 10.55 3.24
N CYS A 606 0.61 10.26 4.41
CA CYS A 606 0.93 9.05 5.13
C CYS A 606 0.24 7.85 4.48
N HIS A 607 0.97 6.76 4.28
CA HIS A 607 0.46 5.52 3.70
C HIS A 607 0.00 4.50 4.76
N LEU A 608 -0.18 4.93 6.01
CA LEU A 608 -1.10 4.24 6.93
C LEU A 608 -2.51 4.61 6.48
N LEU A 609 -3.23 3.70 5.83
CA LEU A 609 -4.46 4.05 5.12
C LEU A 609 -5.57 4.60 6.05
N GLU A 610 -5.59 4.16 7.31
CA GLU A 610 -6.46 4.76 8.31
C GLU A 610 -6.11 6.23 8.61
N HIS A 611 -4.82 6.61 8.56
CA HIS A 611 -4.38 8.00 8.72
C HIS A 611 -4.67 8.82 7.47
N GLU A 612 -4.39 8.27 6.28
CA GLU A 612 -4.67 8.89 4.98
C GLU A 612 -6.12 9.37 4.88
N ASP A 613 -7.07 8.48 5.17
CA ASP A 613 -8.50 8.73 5.01
C ASP A 613 -9.08 9.73 6.03
N ASN A 614 -8.34 10.08 7.10
CA ASN A 614 -8.83 11.02 8.10
C ASN A 614 -7.70 11.77 8.82
N GLU A 615 -6.99 12.71 8.21
CA GLU A 615 -6.92 13.14 6.80
C GLU A 615 -5.45 13.50 6.53
N MET A 616 -4.53 12.55 6.74
CA MET A 616 -3.09 12.79 6.71
C MET A 616 -2.57 12.79 5.26
N MET A 617 -3.25 13.57 4.43
CA MET A 617 -3.03 13.70 3.00
C MET A 617 -3.27 15.15 2.60
N ARG A 618 -2.42 15.67 1.72
CA ARG A 618 -2.51 17.04 1.22
C ARG A 618 -2.23 17.09 -0.28
N PRO A 619 -2.99 17.90 -1.02
CA PRO A 619 -2.63 18.24 -2.38
C PRO A 619 -1.37 19.11 -2.41
N TYR A 620 -0.59 18.96 -3.47
CA TYR A 620 0.48 19.87 -3.86
C TYR A 620 0.40 20.15 -5.37
N VAL A 621 0.97 21.27 -5.82
CA VAL A 621 0.95 21.65 -7.24
C VAL A 621 2.36 21.94 -7.72
N ILE A 622 2.77 21.30 -8.81
CA ILE A 622 4.01 21.63 -9.51
C ILE A 622 3.65 22.63 -10.61
N GLY A 623 4.12 23.88 -10.52
CA GLY A 623 3.72 24.93 -11.48
C GLY A 623 3.78 26.35 -10.96
#